data_AF-A0A2N1JDS7-F1
#
_entry.id   AF-A0A2N1JDS7-F1
#
_cell.length_a   1.000
_cell.length_b   1.000
_cell.length_c   1.000
_cell.angle_alpha   90.00
_cell.angle_beta   90.00
_cell.angle_gamma   90.00
#
_symmetry.space_group_name_H-M   'P 1'
#
loop_
_entity.id
_entity.type
_entity.pdbx_description
1 polymer ?
#
loop_
_entity_poly.entity_id
_entity_poly.type
_entity_poly.pdbx_seq_one_letter_code
_entity_poly.pdbx_strand_id
1 'polypeptide(L)'
;MSEGVSYKHGVTLIAGIIGITAFGFYRMGQGQIEKRELARERAWSRIYLTPFLLAEADRDSFRREHAANLREEQVMKGVPGWEADKRVYNTKRYTPSNYVVM
;
A
#
# COMPACT_ATOMS: atom_id res chain seq x y z
N MET A 1 19.93 -59.77 -24.29
CA MET A 1 20.28 -58.55 -25.05
C MET A 1 19.01 -57.70 -25.25
N SER A 2 18.46 -57.11 -24.18
CA SER A 2 17.23 -56.29 -24.27
C SER A 2 17.18 -55.12 -23.28
N GLU A 3 18.33 -54.66 -22.76
CA GLU A 3 18.37 -53.50 -21.85
C GLU A 3 18.76 -52.18 -22.54
N GLY A 4 18.79 -52.17 -23.88
CA GLY A 4 19.29 -51.05 -24.68
C GLY A 4 18.30 -49.93 -25.01
N VAL A 5 17.00 -50.13 -24.71
CA VAL A 5 15.91 -49.28 -25.24
C VAL A 5 15.29 -48.38 -24.17
N SER A 6 15.30 -48.77 -22.89
CA SER A 6 14.59 -48.07 -21.81
C SER A 6 15.13 -46.65 -21.49
N TYR A 7 16.46 -46.47 -21.50
CA TYR A 7 17.08 -45.18 -21.11
C TYR A 7 16.91 -44.06 -22.15
N LYS A 8 16.75 -44.39 -23.44
CA LYS A 8 16.64 -43.39 -24.53
C LYS A 8 15.30 -42.65 -24.49
N HIS A 9 14.23 -43.35 -24.10
CA HIS A 9 12.91 -42.73 -23.91
C HIS A 9 12.87 -41.80 -22.69
N GLY A 10 13.57 -42.15 -21.60
CA GLY A 10 13.70 -41.27 -20.43
C GLY A 10 14.44 -39.97 -20.74
N VAL A 11 15.57 -40.06 -21.45
CA VAL A 11 16.39 -38.88 -21.82
C VAL A 11 15.63 -37.93 -22.75
N THR A 12 14.89 -38.46 -23.72
CA THR A 12 14.09 -37.64 -24.65
C THR A 12 12.95 -36.90 -23.96
N LEU A 13 12.26 -37.54 -23.01
CA LEU A 13 11.25 -36.87 -22.19
C LEU A 13 11.83 -35.75 -21.33
N ILE A 14 12.96 -36.01 -20.67
CA ILE A 14 13.63 -35.01 -19.83
C ILE A 14 14.10 -33.82 -20.68
N ALA A 15 14.70 -34.07 -21.84
CA ALA A 15 15.12 -33.02 -22.77
C ALA A 15 13.92 -32.18 -23.27
N GLY A 16 12.79 -32.83 -23.57
CA GLY A 16 11.55 -32.15 -23.95
C GLY A 16 11.00 -31.24 -22.85
N ILE A 17 10.96 -31.73 -21.61
CA ILE A 17 10.50 -30.96 -20.45
C ILE A 17 11.42 -29.75 -20.20
N ILE A 18 12.74 -29.95 -20.27
CA ILE A 18 13.72 -28.87 -20.10
C ILE A 18 13.53 -27.82 -21.20
N GLY A 19 13.33 -28.23 -22.46
CA GLY A 19 13.10 -27.31 -23.57
C GLY A 19 11.84 -26.46 -23.40
N ILE A 20 10.71 -27.09 -23.04
CA ILE A 20 9.45 -26.38 -22.79
C ILE A 20 9.57 -25.44 -21.59
N THR A 21 10.23 -25.90 -20.52
CA THR A 21 10.42 -25.11 -19.29
C THR A 21 11.33 -23.91 -19.54
N ALA A 22 12.44 -24.09 -20.26
CA ALA A 22 13.35 -23.00 -20.63
C ALA A 22 12.64 -21.96 -21.51
N PHE A 23 11.83 -22.40 -22.48
CA PHE A 23 11.03 -21.50 -23.30
C PHE A 23 9.97 -20.75 -22.48
N GLY A 24 9.31 -21.45 -21.54
CA GLY A 24 8.37 -20.85 -20.61
C GLY A 24 9.01 -19.74 -19.77
N PHE A 25 10.19 -20.00 -19.20
CA PHE A 25 10.92 -18.99 -18.44
C PHE A 25 11.38 -17.80 -19.28
N TYR A 26 11.80 -18.03 -20.53
CA TYR A 26 12.13 -16.94 -21.45
C TYR A 26 10.92 -16.02 -21.69
N ARG A 27 9.76 -16.57 -22.04
CA ARG A 27 8.55 -15.78 -22.30
C ARG A 27 8.01 -15.10 -21.04
N MET A 28 8.11 -15.76 -19.88
CA MET A 28 7.79 -15.13 -18.59
C MET A 28 8.74 -13.97 -18.27
N GLY A 29 10.04 -14.11 -18.54
CA GLY A 29 11.02 -13.05 -18.33
C GLY A 29 10.66 -11.76 -19.05
N GLN A 30 10.24 -11.86 -20.31
CA GLN A 30 9.77 -10.71 -21.09
C GLN A 30 8.54 -10.05 -20.45
N GLY A 31 7.53 -10.84 -20.07
CA GLY A 31 6.34 -10.30 -19.41
C GLY A 31 6.62 -9.65 -18.04
N GLN A 32 7.64 -10.12 -17.31
CA GLN A 32 8.04 -9.51 -16.04
C GLN A 32 8.71 -8.14 -16.23
N ILE A 33 9.38 -7.90 -17.36
CA ILE A 33 9.94 -6.58 -17.68
C ILE A 33 8.81 -5.58 -17.93
N GLU A 34 7.84 -5.94 -18.76
CA GLU A 34 6.66 -5.11 -19.04
C GLU A 34 5.89 -4.77 -17.76
N LYS A 35 5.63 -5.76 -16.90
CA LYS A 35 4.97 -5.51 -15.60
C LYS A 35 5.74 -4.57 -14.69
N ARG A 36 7.07 -4.59 -14.73
CA ARG A 36 7.91 -3.66 -13.95
C ARG A 36 7.80 -2.24 -14.49
N GLU A 37 7.70 -2.07 -15.81
CA GLU A 37 7.48 -0.77 -16.43
C GLU A 37 6.10 -0.22 -16.07
N LEU A 38 5.04 -1.02 -16.17
CA LEU A 38 3.70 -0.62 -15.72
C LEU A 38 3.64 -0.28 -14.22
N ALA A 39 4.32 -1.06 -13.38
CA ALA A 39 4.41 -0.78 -11.95
C ALA A 39 5.17 0.52 -11.67
N ARG A 40 6.21 0.81 -12.46
CA ARG A 40 6.93 2.08 -12.42
C ARG A 40 5.99 3.21 -12.79
N GLU A 41 5.32 3.17 -13.93
CA GLU A 41 4.37 4.22 -14.36
C GLU A 41 3.31 4.49 -13.28
N ARG A 42 2.75 3.44 -12.67
CA ARG A 42 1.80 3.57 -11.56
C ARG A 42 2.42 4.21 -10.31
N ALA A 43 3.67 3.90 -10.00
CA ALA A 43 4.36 4.52 -8.87
C ALA A 43 4.64 6.00 -9.14
N TRP A 44 5.06 6.35 -10.35
CA TRP A 44 5.30 7.74 -10.76
C TRP A 44 4.00 8.54 -10.74
N SER A 45 2.90 8.02 -11.28
CA SER A 45 1.60 8.71 -11.23
C SER A 45 1.15 8.97 -9.79
N ARG A 46 1.37 8.01 -8.89
CA ARG A 46 1.11 8.20 -7.46
C ARG A 46 1.98 9.29 -6.85
N ILE A 47 3.29 9.31 -7.09
CA ILE A 47 4.19 10.33 -6.53
C ILE A 47 3.72 11.75 -6.88
N TYR A 48 3.25 11.97 -8.10
CA TYR A 48 2.75 13.28 -8.52
C TYR A 48 1.39 13.65 -7.93
N LEU A 49 0.48 12.69 -7.76
CA LEU A 49 -0.86 12.95 -7.25
C LEU A 49 -0.93 13.00 -5.71
N THR A 50 -0.07 12.24 -5.04
CA THR A 50 -0.04 12.12 -3.57
C THR A 50 0.03 13.47 -2.84
N PRO A 51 0.90 14.44 -3.20
CA PRO A 51 0.97 15.72 -2.48
C PRO A 51 -0.34 16.52 -2.57
N PHE A 52 -1.03 16.48 -3.71
CA PHE A 52 -2.31 17.16 -3.86
C PHE A 52 -3.40 16.52 -2.98
N LEU A 53 -3.51 15.19 -3.03
CA LEU A 53 -4.47 14.45 -2.21
C LEU A 53 -4.20 14.59 -0.71
N LEU A 54 -2.93 14.63 -0.32
CA LEU A 54 -2.53 14.84 1.07
C LEU A 54 -2.91 16.25 1.54
N ALA A 55 -2.71 17.27 0.71
CA ALA A 55 -3.10 18.64 1.04
C ALA A 55 -4.62 18.81 1.15
N GLU A 56 -5.39 18.12 0.32
CA GLU A 56 -6.86 18.09 0.43
C GLU A 56 -7.31 17.40 1.72
N ALA A 57 -6.74 16.23 2.02
CA ALA A 57 -7.05 15.49 3.24
C ALA A 57 -6.70 16.28 4.51
N ASP A 58 -5.56 16.97 4.54
CA ASP A 58 -5.12 17.79 5.66
C ASP A 58 -6.07 18.98 5.94
N ARG A 59 -6.58 19.63 4.88
CA ARG A 59 -7.60 20.69 5.01
C ARG A 59 -8.91 20.16 5.59
N ASP A 60 -9.32 18.97 5.17
CA ASP A 60 -10.56 18.35 5.63
C ASP A 60 -10.44 17.87 7.09
N SER A 61 -9.29 17.31 7.49
CA SER A 61 -9.03 16.98 8.90
C SER A 61 -9.04 18.21 9.79
N PHE A 62 -8.35 19.29 9.39
CA PHE A 62 -8.33 20.53 10.17
C PHE A 62 -9.73 21.09 10.37
N ARG A 63 -10.58 21.09 9.32
CA ARG A 63 -11.96 21.57 9.40
C ARG A 63 -12.80 20.77 10.39
N ARG A 64 -12.65 19.44 10.41
CA ARG A 64 -13.37 18.56 11.35
C ARG A 64 -12.90 18.74 12.77
N GLU A 65 -11.58 18.79 13.00
CA GLU A 65 -11.00 19.00 14.32
C GLU A 65 -11.42 20.34 14.90
N HIS A 66 -11.37 21.41 14.09
CA HIS A 66 -11.83 22.72 14.52
C HIS A 66 -13.32 22.73 14.89
N ALA A 67 -14.18 22.10 14.09
CA ALA A 67 -15.60 21.97 14.40
C ALA A 67 -15.87 21.09 15.64
N ALA A 68 -15.01 20.12 15.93
CA ALA A 68 -15.09 19.29 17.13
C ALA A 68 -14.72 20.10 18.39
N ASN A 69 -13.62 20.85 18.33
CA ASN A 69 -13.16 21.68 19.43
C ASN A 69 -14.20 22.75 19.80
N LEU A 70 -14.82 23.39 18.79
CA LEU A 70 -15.90 24.35 19.01
C LEU A 70 -17.14 23.71 19.65
N ARG A 71 -17.49 22.48 19.26
CA ARG A 71 -18.61 21.73 19.88
C ARG A 71 -18.27 21.35 21.32
N GLU A 72 -17.05 20.87 21.57
CA GLU A 72 -16.58 20.54 22.90
C GLU A 72 -16.63 21.76 23.82
N GLU A 73 -16.12 22.91 23.37
CA GLU A 73 -16.16 24.16 24.13
C GLU A 73 -17.59 24.55 24.50
N GLN A 74 -18.55 24.40 23.58
CA GLN A 74 -19.96 24.71 23.81
C GLN A 74 -20.62 23.77 24.82
N VAL A 75 -20.33 22.46 24.73
CA VAL A 75 -20.93 21.44 25.60
C VAL A 75 -20.33 21.47 27.00
N MET A 76 -19.03 21.76 27.13
CA MET A 76 -18.30 21.64 28.39
C MET A 76 -18.23 22.93 29.23
N LYS A 77 -18.90 24.02 28.83
CA LYS A 77 -18.90 25.31 29.56
C LYS A 77 -19.29 25.21 31.05
N GLY A 78 -20.09 24.21 31.41
CA GLY A 78 -20.60 24.03 32.77
C GLY A 78 -19.77 23.11 33.67
N VAL A 79 -18.70 22.49 33.16
CA VAL A 79 -17.95 21.47 33.91
C VAL A 79 -16.73 22.08 34.60
N PRO A 80 -16.64 22.02 35.95
CA PRO A 80 -15.51 22.61 36.67
C PRO A 80 -14.21 21.84 36.38
N GLY A 81 -13.15 22.56 36.04
CA GLY A 81 -11.82 21.99 35.77
C GLY A 81 -11.63 21.42 34.36
N TRP A 82 -12.63 21.55 33.48
CA TRP A 82 -12.48 21.19 32.07
C TRP A 82 -11.83 22.35 31.28
N GLU A 83 -10.75 22.03 30.56
CA GLU A 83 -10.10 22.95 29.63
C GLU A 83 -10.40 22.47 28.21
N ALA A 84 -11.15 23.25 27.44
CA ALA A 84 -11.41 22.95 26.04
C ALA A 84 -10.08 22.98 25.24
N ASP A 85 -9.94 22.08 24.26
CA ASP A 85 -8.73 21.92 23.42
C ASP A 85 -7.46 21.45 24.17
N LYS A 86 -7.62 20.88 25.37
CA LYS A 86 -6.50 20.30 26.10
C LYS A 86 -6.06 18.97 25.47
N ARG A 87 -4.77 18.88 25.10
CA ARG A 87 -4.17 17.62 24.63
C ARG A 87 -4.16 16.57 25.74
N VAL A 88 -4.56 15.34 25.41
CA VAL A 88 -4.49 14.18 26.32
C VAL A 88 -3.04 13.80 26.64
N TYR A 89 -2.15 13.91 25.64
CA TYR A 89 -0.74 13.55 25.78
C TYR A 89 0.12 14.78 26.09
N ASN A 90 1.05 14.65 27.05
CA ASN A 90 1.99 15.69 27.45
C ASN A 90 3.15 15.92 26.43
N THR A 91 2.95 15.56 25.16
CA THR A 91 3.95 15.76 24.10
C THR A 91 3.57 16.96 23.23
N LYS A 92 4.59 17.71 22.79
CA LYS A 92 4.39 18.80 21.84
C LYS A 92 4.12 18.29 20.41
N ARG A 93 4.39 17.01 20.15
CA ARG A 93 4.17 16.38 18.82
C ARG A 93 2.67 16.27 18.51
N TYR A 94 2.34 16.41 17.23
CA TYR A 94 1.00 16.11 16.71
C TYR A 94 0.70 14.61 16.85
N THR A 95 -0.47 14.29 17.39
CA THR A 95 -0.97 12.93 17.53
C THR A 95 -2.31 12.83 16.78
N PRO A 96 -2.42 12.00 15.73
CA PRO A 96 -3.67 11.88 14.99
C PRO A 96 -4.76 11.26 15.87
N SER A 97 -6.00 11.63 15.61
CA SER A 97 -7.17 11.02 16.25
C SER A 97 -7.34 9.55 15.80
N ASN A 98 -7.78 8.69 16.71
CA ASN A 98 -7.99 7.26 16.43
C ASN A 98 -9.30 7.00 15.68
N TYR A 99 -10.24 7.95 15.71
CA TYR A 99 -11.51 7.87 15.02
C TYR A 99 -11.75 9.17 14.25
N VAL A 100 -12.43 9.07 13.11
CA VAL A 100 -12.79 10.25 12.32
C VAL A 100 -13.90 10.98 13.07
N VAL A 101 -13.64 12.24 13.44
CA VAL A 101 -14.64 13.08 14.10
C VAL A 101 -15.65 13.55 13.05
N MET A 102 -16.87 13.04 13.13
CA MET A 102 -18.00 13.42 12.25
C MET A 102 -18.53 14.81 12.58
#